data_AF-A0A803KVK8-F1
#
_entry.id   AF-A0A803KVK8-F1
#
_cell.length_a   1.000
_cell.length_b   1.000
_cell.length_c   1.000
_cell.angle_alpha   90.00
_cell.angle_beta   90.00
_cell.angle_gamma   90.00
#
_symmetry.space_group_name_H-M   'P 1'
#
loop_
_entity.id
_entity.type
_entity.pdbx_description
1 polymer ?
#
loop_
_entity_poly.entity_id
_entity_poly.type
_entity_poly.pdbx_seq_one_letter_code
_entity_poly.pdbx_strand_id
1 'polypeptide(L)'
;MSSSGKSMYPLNFDVSYNNLANKFGAGCVIRDNLGELVIAASYNLTKIYPEYCNNVAIADAIALLNGLKLAKFNNIELNLIKGDNKEVIDSVLNRGRRPSKGPLSEIIQQIVEMIDPVTHTIVLIDREANQVGELIKQEMSCSSNEVVGEGEESSLTVKNAGMAGAAVAGLGMLAWGVLKLMFGKSLFNQQEHKNKAKSSWGYVVDVTRNSLIALEIMLRDNVRRQDI
;
A
#
# COMPACT_ATOMS: atom_id res chain seq x y z
N MET A 1 -9.94 -12.83 36.13
CA MET A 1 -10.33 -12.47 34.75
C MET A 1 -9.05 -12.20 33.99
N SER A 2 -8.67 -13.09 33.07
CA SER A 2 -7.55 -12.84 32.16
C SER A 2 -8.00 -11.71 31.23
N SER A 3 -7.37 -10.54 31.32
CA SER A 3 -7.51 -9.53 30.27
C SER A 3 -6.90 -10.14 29.02
N SER A 4 -7.73 -10.72 28.15
CA SER A 4 -7.30 -11.08 26.80
C SER A 4 -6.75 -9.81 26.18
N GLY A 5 -5.42 -9.69 26.10
CA GLY A 5 -4.76 -8.51 25.58
C GLY A 5 -5.33 -8.21 24.20
N LYS A 6 -5.99 -7.06 24.06
CA LYS A 6 -6.57 -6.67 22.78
C LYS A 6 -5.44 -6.61 21.77
N SER A 7 -5.54 -7.38 20.69
CA SER A 7 -4.53 -7.36 19.63
C SER A 7 -4.39 -5.94 19.10
N MET A 8 -3.14 -5.50 18.98
CA MET A 8 -2.78 -4.15 18.56
C MET A 8 -2.28 -4.21 17.12
N TYR A 9 -2.99 -3.53 16.23
CA TYR A 9 -2.67 -3.46 14.81
C TYR A 9 -2.37 -2.02 14.40
N PRO A 10 -1.11 -1.58 14.50
CA PRO A 10 -0.72 -0.27 13.98
C PRO A 10 -0.79 -0.22 12.45
N LEU A 11 -1.44 0.81 11.93
CA LEU A 11 -1.39 1.24 10.53
C LEU A 11 -0.35 2.34 10.37
N ASN A 12 0.64 2.14 9.51
CA ASN A 12 1.54 3.18 9.02
C ASN A 12 1.15 3.54 7.58
N PHE A 13 1.16 4.82 7.23
CA PHE A 13 0.95 5.30 5.85
C PHE A 13 2.01 6.35 5.49
N ASP A 14 2.35 6.43 4.21
CA ASP A 14 3.32 7.41 3.69
C ASP A 14 3.14 7.59 2.17
N VAL A 15 3.73 8.66 1.65
CA VAL A 15 3.83 9.00 0.24
C VAL A 15 5.28 9.17 -0.18
N SER A 16 5.56 8.64 -1.36
CA SER A 16 6.77 8.93 -2.11
C SER A 16 6.44 9.82 -3.30
N TYR A 17 7.22 10.90 -3.45
CA TYR A 17 7.19 11.79 -4.61
C TYR A 17 8.55 11.78 -5.31
N ASN A 18 8.52 11.46 -6.60
CA ASN A 18 9.67 11.52 -7.49
C ASN A 18 9.59 12.80 -8.34
N ASN A 19 10.38 13.81 -7.94
CA ASN A 19 10.44 15.11 -8.61
C ASN A 19 10.87 15.02 -10.08
N LEU A 20 11.76 14.09 -10.43
CA LEU A 20 12.31 13.98 -11.79
C LEU A 20 11.28 13.44 -12.78
N ALA A 21 10.50 12.45 -12.35
CA ALA A 21 9.45 11.85 -13.16
C ALA A 21 8.08 12.52 -12.98
N ASN A 22 7.98 13.48 -12.05
CA ASN A 22 6.72 14.02 -11.55
C ASN A 22 5.71 12.91 -11.17
N LYS A 23 6.19 11.90 -10.44
CA LYS A 23 5.39 10.71 -10.08
C LYS A 23 5.16 10.64 -8.58
N PHE A 24 3.93 10.36 -8.20
CA PHE A 24 3.50 10.11 -6.84
C PHE A 24 3.12 8.65 -6.67
N GLY A 25 3.40 8.13 -5.49
CA GLY A 25 2.71 6.97 -4.99
C GLY A 25 2.62 6.98 -3.50
N ALA A 26 1.69 6.18 -3.04
CA ALA A 26 1.30 6.06 -1.66
C ALA A 26 1.41 4.60 -1.26
N GLY A 27 1.43 4.38 0.04
CA GLY A 27 1.40 3.04 0.56
C GLY A 27 1.04 3.04 2.03
N CYS A 28 0.70 1.85 2.49
CA CYS A 28 0.36 1.61 3.87
C CYS A 28 0.80 0.22 4.29
N VAL A 29 1.10 0.09 5.58
CA VAL A 29 1.56 -1.16 6.19
C VAL A 29 0.83 -1.32 7.52
N ILE A 30 0.23 -2.49 7.72
CA ILE A 30 -0.36 -2.90 8.99
C ILE A 30 0.50 -4.01 9.57
N ARG A 31 0.90 -3.84 10.83
CA ARG A 31 1.69 -4.83 11.59
C ARG A 31 0.90 -5.34 12.78
N ASP A 32 1.33 -6.43 13.38
CA ASP A 32 0.80 -6.89 14.67
C ASP A 32 1.55 -6.24 15.85
N ASN A 33 1.28 -6.72 17.07
CA ASN A 33 1.89 -6.24 18.29
C ASN A 33 3.37 -6.67 18.47
N LEU A 34 3.84 -7.63 17.69
CA LEU A 34 5.25 -8.05 17.64
C LEU A 34 6.03 -7.27 16.58
N GLY A 35 5.34 -6.47 15.76
CA GLY A 35 5.91 -5.73 14.64
C GLY A 35 5.97 -6.55 13.34
N GLU A 36 5.41 -7.75 13.34
CA GLU A 36 5.36 -8.60 12.15
C GLU A 36 4.38 -8.03 11.13
N LEU A 37 4.72 -8.17 9.86
CA LEU A 37 3.87 -7.69 8.77
C LEU A 37 2.59 -8.51 8.69
N VAL A 38 1.43 -7.85 8.76
CA VAL A 38 0.11 -8.48 8.56
C VAL A 38 -0.35 -8.25 7.13
N ILE A 39 -0.38 -6.98 6.69
CA ILE A 39 -0.77 -6.63 5.33
C ILE A 39 -0.11 -5.31 4.91
N ALA A 40 0.19 -5.19 3.61
CA ALA A 40 0.69 -3.96 3.01
C ALA A 40 0.04 -3.73 1.65
N ALA A 41 -0.02 -2.47 1.22
CA ALA A 41 -0.44 -2.10 -0.11
C ALA A 41 0.28 -0.84 -0.57
N SER A 42 0.50 -0.75 -1.88
CA SER A 42 1.08 0.38 -2.58
C SER A 42 0.14 0.84 -3.69
N TYR A 43 0.23 2.12 -4.04
CA TYR A 43 -0.66 2.77 -5.00
C TYR A 43 0.15 3.70 -5.90
N ASN A 44 0.04 3.51 -7.22
CA ASN A 44 0.56 4.47 -8.19
C ASN A 44 -0.44 5.61 -8.36
N LEU A 45 -0.32 6.63 -7.51
CA LEU A 45 -1.26 7.76 -7.49
C LEU A 45 -1.24 8.55 -8.80
N THR A 46 -0.10 8.65 -9.48
CA THR A 46 -0.03 9.30 -10.80
C THR A 46 -0.92 8.65 -11.85
N LYS A 47 -1.08 7.33 -11.78
CA LYS A 47 -1.95 6.61 -12.70
C LYS A 47 -3.42 6.66 -12.28
N ILE A 48 -3.69 6.58 -10.97
CA ILE A 48 -5.06 6.43 -10.44
C ILE A 48 -5.74 7.80 -10.25
N TYR A 49 -4.98 8.81 -9.83
CA TYR A 49 -5.46 10.14 -9.46
C TYR A 49 -4.51 11.24 -9.99
N PRO A 50 -4.37 11.38 -11.32
CA PRO A 50 -3.47 12.37 -11.91
C PRO A 50 -3.76 13.81 -11.45
N GLU A 51 -5.03 14.14 -11.17
CA GLU A 51 -5.48 15.45 -10.70
C GLU A 51 -5.03 15.81 -9.28
N TYR A 52 -4.66 14.82 -8.47
CA TYR A 52 -4.21 15.00 -7.09
C TYR A 52 -2.68 15.01 -6.94
N CYS A 53 -1.96 14.79 -8.05
CA CYS A 53 -0.50 14.68 -8.09
C CYS A 53 0.23 16.03 -8.08
N ASN A 54 -0.30 17.02 -7.36
CA ASN A 54 0.35 18.32 -7.13
C ASN A 54 0.43 18.68 -5.64
N ASN A 55 -0.13 17.85 -4.76
CA ASN A 55 -0.22 18.15 -3.33
C ASN A 55 0.08 16.89 -2.50
N VAL A 56 1.19 16.93 -1.77
CA VAL A 56 1.66 15.85 -0.90
C VAL A 56 0.63 15.52 0.19
N ALA A 57 -0.04 16.52 0.78
CA ALA A 57 -1.04 16.28 1.81
C ALA A 57 -2.28 15.54 1.27
N ILE A 58 -2.69 15.82 0.02
CA ILE A 58 -3.76 15.04 -0.63
C ILE A 58 -3.32 13.60 -0.84
N ALA A 59 -2.11 13.39 -1.36
CA ALA A 59 -1.56 12.05 -1.55
C ALA A 59 -1.48 11.26 -0.22
N ASP A 60 -1.05 11.89 0.87
CA ASP A 60 -0.96 11.26 2.19
C ASP A 60 -2.34 10.95 2.77
N ALA A 61 -3.30 11.85 2.59
CA ALA A 61 -4.69 11.59 2.98
C ALA A 61 -5.27 10.39 2.21
N ILE A 62 -4.94 10.24 0.91
CA ILE A 62 -5.33 9.06 0.13
C ILE A 62 -4.64 7.79 0.66
N ALA A 63 -3.36 7.87 1.04
CA ALA A 63 -2.63 6.74 1.63
C ALA A 63 -3.32 6.26 2.92
N LEU A 64 -3.68 7.19 3.80
CA LEU A 64 -4.43 6.90 5.03
C LEU A 64 -5.81 6.31 4.72
N LEU A 65 -6.61 6.96 3.87
CA LEU A 65 -7.95 6.50 3.51
C LEU A 65 -7.93 5.07 2.94
N ASN A 66 -6.99 4.78 2.05
CA ASN A 66 -6.86 3.44 1.47
C ASN A 66 -6.37 2.41 2.51
N GLY A 67 -5.50 2.80 3.44
CA GLY A 67 -5.10 1.96 4.57
C GLY A 67 -6.28 1.59 5.48
N LEU A 68 -7.16 2.55 5.78
CA LEU A 68 -8.40 2.31 6.55
C LEU A 68 -9.35 1.37 5.80
N LYS A 69 -9.54 1.59 4.49
CA LYS A 69 -10.36 0.69 3.63
C LYS A 69 -9.79 -0.71 3.60
N LEU A 70 -8.47 -0.85 3.49
CA LEU A 70 -7.77 -2.13 3.49
C LEU A 70 -7.96 -2.88 4.82
N ALA A 71 -7.80 -2.19 5.95
CA ALA A 71 -8.05 -2.78 7.26
C ALA A 71 -9.49 -3.27 7.41
N LYS A 72 -10.46 -2.41 7.05
CA LYS A 72 -11.90 -2.73 7.10
C LYS A 72 -12.25 -3.93 6.22
N PHE A 73 -11.73 -3.97 4.99
CA PHE A 73 -11.96 -5.07 4.05
C PHE A 73 -11.44 -6.41 4.60
N ASN A 74 -10.35 -6.39 5.37
CA ASN A 74 -9.76 -7.58 5.98
C ASN A 74 -10.25 -7.85 7.41
N ASN A 75 -11.27 -7.13 7.90
CA ASN A 75 -11.77 -7.22 9.27
C ASN A 75 -10.67 -7.05 10.34
N ILE A 76 -9.70 -6.17 10.09
CA ILE A 76 -8.64 -5.83 11.04
C ILE A 76 -9.08 -4.60 11.84
N GLU A 77 -9.17 -4.75 13.16
CA GLU A 77 -9.44 -3.64 14.07
C GLU A 77 -8.15 -2.87 14.36
N LEU A 78 -8.02 -1.69 13.78
CA LEU A 78 -6.90 -0.80 14.05
C LEU A 78 -7.07 -0.12 15.41
N ASN A 79 -5.96 0.07 16.12
CA ASN A 79 -5.94 0.82 17.37
C ASN A 79 -4.95 2.00 17.35
N LEU A 80 -3.98 1.96 16.43
CA LEU A 80 -2.96 2.99 16.29
C LEU A 80 -2.76 3.30 14.80
N ILE A 81 -2.79 4.57 14.46
CA ILE A 81 -2.55 5.08 13.11
C ILE A 81 -1.36 6.03 13.19
N LYS A 82 -0.36 5.80 12.35
CA LYS A 82 0.91 6.53 12.34
C LYS A 82 1.15 7.14 10.95
N GLY A 83 1.50 8.41 10.93
CA GLY A 83 1.98 9.11 9.74
C GLY A 83 2.90 10.25 10.14
N ASP A 84 3.61 10.82 9.18
CA ASP A 84 4.55 11.93 9.36
C ASP A 84 4.05 13.26 8.77
N ASN A 85 2.92 13.24 8.04
CA ASN A 85 2.29 14.45 7.52
C ASN A 85 1.43 15.15 8.58
N LYS A 86 1.98 16.21 9.17
CA LYS A 86 1.31 17.03 10.18
C LYS A 86 0.00 17.67 9.67
N GLU A 87 -0.06 18.12 8.42
CA GLU A 87 -1.25 18.76 7.87
C GLU A 87 -2.44 17.79 7.83
N VAL A 88 -2.20 16.56 7.38
CA VAL A 88 -3.21 15.49 7.36
C VAL A 88 -3.64 15.14 8.78
N ILE A 89 -2.69 14.89 9.68
CA ILE A 89 -2.99 14.49 11.06
C ILE A 89 -3.74 15.58 11.83
N ASP A 90 -3.30 16.83 11.74
CA ASP A 90 -3.97 17.95 12.41
C ASP A 90 -5.37 18.19 11.81
N SER A 91 -5.58 17.93 10.52
CA SER A 91 -6.88 18.04 9.86
C SER A 91 -7.86 16.96 10.34
N VAL A 92 -7.42 15.69 10.40
CA VAL A 92 -8.25 14.58 10.89
C VAL A 92 -8.62 14.78 12.37
N LEU A 93 -7.67 15.29 13.18
CA LEU A 93 -7.89 15.53 14.60
C LEU A 93 -8.58 16.88 14.90
N ASN A 94 -8.97 17.64 13.86
CA ASN A 94 -9.54 18.98 13.98
C ASN A 94 -8.73 19.94 14.87
N ARG A 95 -7.39 19.85 14.80
CA ARG A 95 -6.43 20.69 15.55
C ARG A 95 -5.98 21.92 14.76
N GLY A 96 -6.25 21.94 13.45
CA GLY A 96 -5.90 23.05 12.57
C GLY A 96 -6.67 24.33 12.87
N ARG A 97 -6.05 25.50 12.65
CA ARG A 97 -6.70 26.81 12.80
C ARG A 97 -7.72 27.12 11.69
N ARG A 98 -7.62 26.43 10.55
CA ARG A 98 -8.51 26.62 9.40
C ARG A 98 -8.87 25.25 8.85
N PRO A 99 -10.15 25.02 8.51
CA PRO A 99 -10.52 23.82 7.78
C PRO A 99 -9.78 23.81 6.44
N SER A 100 -9.33 22.63 6.03
CA SER A 100 -8.86 22.41 4.66
C SER A 100 -9.98 22.77 3.68
N LYS A 101 -9.62 23.19 2.47
CA LYS A 101 -10.57 23.50 1.40
C LYS A 101 -10.26 22.63 0.19
N GLY A 102 -11.28 22.35 -0.61
CA GLY A 102 -11.14 21.60 -1.87
C GLY A 102 -11.01 20.08 -1.63
N PRO A 103 -10.29 19.36 -2.52
CA PRO A 103 -10.26 17.89 -2.47
C PRO A 103 -9.76 17.32 -1.15
N LEU A 104 -8.82 18.01 -0.49
CA LEU A 104 -8.31 17.58 0.82
C LEU A 104 -9.43 17.50 1.88
N SER A 105 -10.34 18.48 1.95
CA SER A 105 -11.42 18.44 2.95
C SER A 105 -12.39 17.28 2.74
N GLU A 106 -12.67 16.92 1.49
CA GLU A 106 -13.56 15.81 1.15
C GLU A 106 -12.94 14.46 1.55
N ILE A 107 -11.63 14.31 1.36
CA ILE A 107 -10.89 13.10 1.76
C ILE A 107 -10.79 13.03 3.29
N ILE A 108 -10.50 14.14 3.96
CA ILE A 108 -10.45 14.21 5.42
C ILE A 108 -11.81 13.87 6.04
N GLN A 109 -12.92 14.33 5.46
CA GLN A 109 -14.26 13.97 5.92
C GLN A 109 -14.49 12.46 5.85
N GLN A 110 -14.15 11.81 4.73
CA GLN A 110 -14.24 10.36 4.61
C GLN A 110 -13.37 9.62 5.64
N ILE A 111 -12.17 10.14 5.93
CA ILE A 111 -11.28 9.57 6.95
C ILE A 111 -11.92 9.67 8.35
N VAL A 112 -12.45 10.84 8.70
CA VAL A 112 -13.10 11.07 10.00
C VAL A 112 -14.31 10.15 10.19
N GLU A 113 -15.10 9.91 9.14
CA GLU A 113 -16.23 8.97 9.17
C GLU A 113 -15.81 7.50 9.39
N MET A 114 -14.58 7.15 9.05
CA MET A 114 -14.02 5.80 9.25
C MET A 114 -13.31 5.63 10.59
N ILE A 115 -12.97 6.72 11.27
CA ILE A 115 -12.21 6.72 12.51
C ILE A 115 -13.16 6.87 13.69
N ASP A 116 -13.04 5.95 14.64
CA ASP A 116 -13.67 6.09 15.95
C ASP A 116 -12.64 6.66 16.95
N PRO A 117 -12.85 7.88 17.48
CA PRO A 117 -11.90 8.54 18.38
C PRO A 117 -11.74 7.84 19.73
N VAL A 118 -12.64 6.90 20.10
CA VAL A 118 -12.52 6.10 21.33
C VAL A 118 -11.55 4.94 21.14
N THR A 119 -11.51 4.35 19.95
CA THR A 119 -10.74 3.13 19.65
C THR A 119 -9.44 3.40 18.91
N HIS A 120 -9.41 4.45 18.07
CA HIS A 120 -8.29 4.77 17.21
C HIS A 120 -7.47 5.91 17.80
N THR A 121 -6.19 5.64 18.06
CA THR A 121 -5.21 6.68 18.38
C THR A 121 -4.46 7.07 17.11
N ILE A 122 -4.43 8.35 16.75
CA ILE A 122 -3.64 8.86 15.63
C ILE A 122 -2.43 9.60 16.18
N VAL A 123 -1.23 9.24 15.71
CA VAL A 123 0.02 9.85 16.15
C VAL A 123 0.85 10.35 14.97
N LEU A 124 1.42 11.53 15.15
CA LEU A 124 2.49 12.05 14.31
C LEU A 124 3.79 11.37 14.72
N ILE A 125 4.50 10.80 13.76
CA ILE A 125 5.82 10.18 13.95
C ILE A 125 6.87 10.86 13.09
N ASP A 126 8.13 10.71 13.47
CA ASP A 126 9.26 11.17 12.64
C ASP A 126 9.35 10.34 11.35
N ARG A 127 9.79 10.98 10.27
CA ARG A 127 9.89 10.36 8.94
C ARG A 127 10.82 9.15 8.94
N GLU A 128 11.93 9.21 9.68
CA GLU A 128 12.90 8.12 9.81
C GLU A 128 12.30 6.89 10.50
N ALA A 129 11.30 7.09 11.36
CA ALA A 129 10.54 6.01 11.98
C ALA A 129 9.45 5.45 11.05
N ASN A 130 9.09 6.18 9.99
CA ASN A 130 8.10 5.77 8.99
C ASN A 130 8.77 5.13 7.76
N GLN A 131 9.13 3.85 7.86
CA GLN A 131 9.83 3.15 6.77
C GLN A 131 8.95 2.82 5.55
N VAL A 132 7.67 3.22 5.55
CA VAL A 132 6.72 2.94 4.46
C VAL A 132 7.14 3.66 3.18
N GLY A 133 7.59 4.92 3.25
CA GLY A 133 8.05 5.68 2.09
C GLY A 133 9.20 5.02 1.33
N GLU A 134 10.15 4.43 2.05
CA GLU A 134 11.28 3.73 1.44
C GLU A 134 10.84 2.45 0.71
N LEU A 135 9.89 1.70 1.28
CA LEU A 135 9.31 0.52 0.62
C LEU A 135 8.60 0.91 -0.69
N ILE A 136 7.86 2.02 -0.69
CA ILE A 136 7.15 2.53 -1.89
C ILE A 136 8.15 2.97 -2.97
N LYS A 137 9.22 3.70 -2.59
CA LYS A 137 10.25 4.14 -3.54
C LYS A 137 10.88 2.97 -4.27
N GLN A 138 11.22 1.92 -3.54
CA GLN A 138 11.84 0.73 -4.11
C GLN A 138 10.92 0.09 -5.15
N GLU A 139 9.64 -0.08 -4.84
CA GLU A 139 8.67 -0.67 -5.75
C GLU A 139 8.52 0.13 -7.06
N MET A 140 8.45 1.46 -6.97
CA MET A 140 8.38 2.32 -8.15
C MET A 140 9.57 2.13 -9.10
N SER A 141 10.78 2.03 -8.53
CA SER A 141 12.01 1.88 -9.31
C SER A 141 12.07 0.55 -10.09
N CYS A 142 11.56 -0.53 -9.50
CA CYS A 142 11.58 -1.86 -10.12
C CYS A 142 10.61 -2.02 -11.31
N SER A 143 9.60 -1.15 -11.43
CA SER A 143 8.61 -1.24 -12.52
C SER A 143 9.09 -0.71 -13.89
N SER A 144 10.34 -0.21 -13.97
CA SER A 144 10.84 0.56 -15.13
C SER A 144 11.44 -0.28 -16.26
N ASN A 145 11.39 -1.62 -16.19
CA ASN A 145 11.88 -2.47 -17.28
C ASN A 145 10.78 -2.68 -18.33
N GLU A 146 10.35 -1.59 -18.99
CA GLU A 146 9.74 -1.72 -20.31
C GLU A 146 10.85 -2.10 -21.29
N VAL A 147 10.74 -3.31 -21.82
CA VAL A 147 11.57 -3.81 -22.91
C VAL A 147 11.43 -2.81 -24.05
N VAL A 148 12.47 -2.01 -24.27
CA VAL A 148 12.67 -1.27 -25.52
C VAL A 148 12.82 -2.34 -26.60
N GLY A 149 11.69 -2.69 -27.22
CA GLY A 149 11.69 -3.40 -28.49
C GLY A 149 12.25 -2.44 -29.53
N GLU A 150 13.56 -2.50 -29.75
CA GLU A 150 14.15 -1.95 -30.96
C GLU A 150 13.52 -2.69 -32.14
N GLY A 151 12.60 -2.00 -32.81
CA GLY A 151 12.01 -2.45 -34.06
C GLY A 151 13.05 -2.38 -35.17
N GLU A 152 13.76 -3.48 -35.40
CA GLU A 152 14.31 -3.77 -36.71
C GLU A 152 13.20 -4.39 -37.57
N GLU A 153 12.64 -3.57 -38.47
CA GLU A 153 11.90 -4.07 -39.64
C GLU A 153 12.84 -4.91 -40.51
N SER A 154 12.76 -6.22 -40.38
CA SER A 154 13.22 -7.13 -41.43
C SER A 154 12.05 -8.02 -41.86
N SER A 155 11.59 -7.72 -43.07
CA SER A 155 10.68 -8.52 -43.88
C SER A 155 11.13 -9.99 -43.91
N LEU A 156 10.40 -10.86 -43.23
CA LEU A 156 10.51 -12.30 -43.41
C LEU A 156 9.13 -12.94 -43.54
N THR A 157 8.90 -13.50 -44.72
CA THR A 157 7.72 -14.28 -45.10
C THR A 157 7.40 -15.39 -44.11
N VAL A 158 6.17 -15.37 -43.58
CA VAL A 158 5.61 -16.36 -42.67
C VAL A 158 5.36 -17.68 -43.42
N LYS A 159 6.08 -18.74 -43.03
CA LYS A 159 5.58 -20.13 -43.10
C LYS A 159 5.26 -20.57 -41.67
N ASN A 160 4.03 -21.04 -41.50
CA ASN A 160 3.50 -21.64 -40.28
C ASN A 160 4.36 -22.82 -39.81
N ALA A 161 4.76 -22.82 -38.54
CA ALA A 161 4.84 -24.00 -37.67
C ALA A 161 5.05 -23.53 -36.22
N GLY A 162 4.36 -24.15 -35.27
CA GLY A 162 4.14 -23.63 -33.93
C GLY A 162 5.35 -23.58 -33.00
N MET A 163 5.23 -22.77 -31.96
CA MET A 163 6.07 -22.89 -30.77
C MET A 163 5.32 -22.33 -29.56
N ALA A 164 4.76 -23.25 -28.78
CA ALA A 164 4.35 -22.99 -27.41
C ALA A 164 5.60 -23.09 -26.52
N GLY A 165 5.75 -22.14 -25.60
CA GLY A 165 6.67 -22.23 -24.46
C GLY A 165 7.84 -21.26 -24.51
N ALA A 166 7.72 -20.19 -23.72
CA ALA A 166 8.79 -19.59 -22.90
C ALA A 166 8.43 -18.14 -22.54
N ALA A 167 7.56 -17.93 -21.55
CA ALA A 167 7.41 -16.62 -20.89
C ALA A 167 6.77 -16.76 -19.50
N VAL A 168 7.30 -17.64 -18.64
CA VAL A 168 6.89 -17.71 -17.22
C VAL A 168 8.13 -17.84 -16.34
N ALA A 169 9.05 -16.87 -16.44
CA ALA A 169 10.21 -16.78 -15.55
C ALA A 169 10.35 -15.39 -14.89
N GLY A 170 9.64 -14.35 -15.37
CA GLY A 170 9.77 -12.98 -14.87
C GLY A 170 9.00 -12.65 -13.58
N LEU A 171 7.96 -13.42 -13.23
CA LEU A 171 7.09 -13.10 -12.08
C LEU A 171 7.58 -13.68 -10.74
N GLY A 172 8.34 -14.78 -10.76
CA GLY A 172 8.82 -15.42 -9.53
C GLY A 172 9.90 -14.62 -8.79
N MET A 173 10.68 -13.78 -9.49
CA MET A 173 11.77 -13.02 -8.88
C MET A 173 11.30 -11.75 -8.16
N LEU A 174 10.15 -11.18 -8.54
CA LEU A 174 9.57 -10.00 -7.88
C LEU A 174 9.09 -10.32 -6.45
N ALA A 175 8.47 -11.49 -6.24
CA ALA A 175 8.04 -11.92 -4.91
C ALA A 175 9.23 -12.23 -3.99
N TRP A 176 10.33 -12.79 -4.52
CA TRP A 176 11.49 -13.18 -3.70
C TRP A 176 12.33 -11.99 -3.22
N GLY A 177 12.45 -10.93 -4.04
CA GLY A 177 13.18 -9.72 -3.68
C GLY A 177 12.54 -8.95 -2.52
N VAL A 178 11.21 -8.87 -2.52
CA VAL A 178 10.44 -8.22 -1.45
C VAL A 178 10.48 -9.05 -0.16
N LEU A 179 10.36 -10.37 -0.27
CA LEU A 179 10.47 -11.30 0.87
C LEU A 179 11.84 -11.19 1.58
N LYS A 180 12.93 -11.05 0.83
CA LYS A 180 14.30 -10.99 1.39
C LYS A 180 14.58 -9.71 2.17
N LEU A 181 13.84 -8.62 1.91
CA LEU A 181 13.97 -7.36 2.63
C LEU A 181 13.04 -7.26 3.84
N MET A 182 11.89 -7.93 3.79
CA MET A 182 10.92 -7.95 4.89
C MET A 182 11.39 -8.76 6.11
N PHE A 183 12.31 -9.71 5.97
CA PHE A 183 12.70 -10.62 7.06
C PHE A 183 14.04 -10.33 7.75
N GLY A 184 14.81 -9.31 7.33
CA GLY A 184 16.11 -9.00 7.93
C GLY A 184 17.11 -10.16 7.91
N LYS A 185 18.39 -9.90 8.18
CA LYS A 185 19.46 -10.93 8.13
C LYS A 185 19.38 -11.98 9.26
N SER A 186 18.32 -11.98 10.08
CA SER A 186 18.23 -12.78 11.31
C SER A 186 17.81 -14.23 11.08
N LEU A 187 17.12 -14.54 9.99
CA LEU A 187 16.46 -15.85 9.83
C LEU A 187 17.29 -16.96 9.18
N PHE A 188 18.53 -16.70 8.75
CA PHE A 188 19.29 -17.68 7.95
C PHE A 188 20.39 -18.45 8.69
N ASN A 189 20.50 -18.34 10.02
CA ASN A 189 21.53 -19.06 10.77
C ASN A 189 21.00 -20.06 11.81
N GLN A 190 19.74 -20.51 11.68
CA GLN A 190 19.18 -21.50 12.59
C GLN A 190 18.25 -22.48 11.86
N GLN A 191 18.80 -23.25 10.92
CA GLN A 191 18.08 -24.40 10.38
C GLN A 191 19.00 -25.56 10.02
N GLU A 192 19.79 -26.00 11.01
CA GLU A 192 20.26 -27.36 11.08
C GLU A 192 19.96 -27.87 12.50
N HIS A 193 18.71 -28.22 12.77
CA HIS A 193 18.28 -29.32 13.65
C HIS A 193 16.75 -29.45 13.66
N LYS A 194 16.31 -30.71 13.64
CA LYS A 194 14.96 -31.20 13.33
C LYS A 194 13.89 -30.86 14.39
N ASN A 195 12.67 -30.57 13.91
CA ASN A 195 11.39 -31.25 14.20
C ASN A 195 10.18 -30.33 14.50
N LYS A 196 9.08 -30.65 13.81
CA LYS A 196 7.66 -30.49 14.17
C LYS A 196 7.20 -29.17 14.81
N ALA A 197 6.58 -28.32 13.99
CA ALA A 197 5.31 -27.66 14.32
C ALA A 197 4.62 -27.19 13.03
N LYS A 198 3.30 -27.35 12.97
CA LYS A 198 2.44 -26.89 11.87
C LYS A 198 2.53 -25.36 11.75
N SER A 199 3.03 -24.83 10.65
CA SER A 199 3.00 -23.40 10.33
C SER A 199 1.78 -23.09 9.45
N SER A 200 0.94 -22.16 9.90
CA SER A 200 -0.10 -21.56 9.09
C SER A 200 0.53 -20.80 7.93
N TRP A 201 0.07 -21.08 6.72
CA TRP A 201 0.45 -20.34 5.52
C TRP A 201 -0.20 -18.95 5.58
N GLY A 202 0.63 -17.91 5.73
CA GLY A 202 0.22 -16.53 5.50
C GLY A 202 0.00 -16.32 3.99
N TYR A 203 -1.22 -15.97 3.61
CA TYR A 203 -1.53 -15.60 2.23
C TYR A 203 -0.94 -14.22 1.95
N VAL A 204 0.17 -14.15 1.22
CA VAL A 204 0.54 -12.92 0.50
C VAL A 204 -0.38 -12.88 -0.72
N VAL A 205 -1.52 -12.21 -0.58
CA VAL A 205 -2.39 -11.91 -1.72
C VAL A 205 -1.60 -10.98 -2.63
N ASP A 206 -1.43 -11.36 -3.89
CA ASP A 206 -0.95 -10.45 -4.92
C ASP A 206 -2.03 -9.35 -5.13
N VAL A 207 -1.85 -8.24 -4.40
CA VAL A 207 -2.72 -7.06 -4.34
C VAL A 207 -2.54 -6.20 -5.59
N THR A 208 -2.41 -6.79 -6.77
CA THR A 208 -2.38 -6.03 -8.04
C THR A 208 -3.61 -6.25 -8.89
N ARG A 209 -4.26 -7.43 -8.85
CA ARG A 209 -5.52 -7.66 -9.59
C ARG A 209 -6.77 -7.59 -8.73
N ASN A 210 -6.77 -8.17 -7.54
CA ASN A 210 -7.98 -8.22 -6.69
C ASN A 210 -8.27 -6.92 -5.95
N SER A 211 -7.23 -6.14 -5.62
CA SER A 211 -7.35 -4.77 -5.11
C SER A 211 -7.80 -3.78 -6.16
N LEU A 212 -7.36 -3.93 -7.42
CA LEU A 212 -7.88 -3.14 -8.54
C LEU A 212 -9.38 -3.43 -8.74
N ILE A 213 -9.80 -4.70 -8.66
CA ILE A 213 -11.22 -5.09 -8.69
C ILE A 213 -11.98 -4.56 -7.47
N ALA A 214 -11.41 -4.63 -6.27
CA ALA A 214 -12.06 -4.09 -5.05
C ALA A 214 -12.18 -2.57 -5.08
N LEU A 215 -11.17 -1.85 -5.59
CA LEU A 215 -11.22 -0.40 -5.78
C LEU A 215 -12.22 -0.03 -6.88
N GLU A 216 -12.29 -0.81 -7.96
CA GLU A 216 -13.23 -0.58 -9.07
C GLU A 216 -14.69 -0.83 -8.66
N ILE A 217 -14.94 -1.85 -7.82
CA ILE A 217 -16.26 -2.09 -7.21
C ILE A 217 -16.63 -0.96 -6.26
N MET A 218 -15.70 -0.52 -5.40
CA MET A 218 -15.94 0.61 -4.49
C MET A 218 -16.17 1.93 -5.21
N LEU A 219 -15.50 2.18 -6.34
CA LEU A 219 -15.68 3.39 -7.15
C LEU A 219 -17.01 3.36 -7.92
N ARG A 220 -17.44 2.20 -8.44
CA ARG A 220 -18.75 2.05 -9.12
C ARG A 220 -19.93 2.26 -8.18
N ASP A 221 -19.83 1.82 -6.93
CA ASP A 221 -20.89 2.02 -5.94
C ASP A 221 -21.02 3.47 -5.47
N ASN A 222 -19.94 4.26 -5.56
CA ASN A 222 -19.97 5.69 -5.20
C ASN A 222 -20.62 6.55 -6.29
N VAL A 223 -20.41 6.20 -7.58
CA VAL A 223 -21.05 6.90 -8.71
C VAL A 223 -22.57 6.67 -8.71
N ARG A 224 -23.05 5.45 -8.42
CA ARG A 224 -24.50 5.17 -8.36
C ARG A 224 -25.26 5.92 -7.26
N ARG A 225 -24.58 6.42 -6.23
CA ARG A 225 -25.21 7.17 -5.14
C ARG A 225 -25.38 8.66 -5.44
N GLN A 226 -24.81 9.16 -6.54
CA GLN A 226 -24.95 10.56 -6.95
C GLN A 226 -26.09 10.79 -7.97
N ASP A 227 -26.71 9.71 -8.48
CA ASP A 227 -27.79 9.75 -9.48
C ASP A 227 -29.20 9.51 -8.87
N ILE A 228 -29.37 9.66 -7.55
CA ILE A 228 -30.66 9.59 -6.83
C ILE A 228 -30.83 10.87 -6.00
#